data_AF-A0A6V7CA90-F1
#
_entry.id   AF-A0A6V7CA90-F1
#
_cell.length_a   1.000
_cell.length_b   1.000
_cell.length_c   1.000
_cell.angle_alpha   90.00
_cell.angle_beta   90.00
_cell.angle_gamma   90.00
#
_symmetry.space_group_name_H-M   'P 1'
#
loop_
_entity.id
_entity.type
_entity.pdbx_description
1 polymer ?
#
loop_
_entity_poly.entity_id
_entity_poly.type
_entity_poly.pdbx_seq_one_letter_code
_entity_poly.pdbx_strand_id
1 'polypeptide(L)'
;MRTVRIPRAAHHHQSGAGRFTQGRHGRFDLPIALGILAASGQIDRQALAEYEFLGELALTGELRGVDGVLPAALAAAQAGRRLIVPLANGAEAAIAGHVEAFTARTLLEVCATLNGTQKAPAAELAVQALGARALPDMADVRGQPHARRALEIAAAGGHHLLLVGSPGCGKTLLASRLPGLLPEASEAEALETAAITSISGRGLDLARWRQRPYRAPHHTASAVALVGGGTHPRPGEISLAHNGVLFLDELPEWQRQTLEVLREPLESGLVTISRAARSVDFPARFQLVAAMNPCPCGWAGDGSGRCRCSSDTIVRYRSRISGPLLDRIDLHVEVPRLPPQALRNGNVGEDSASVRTRVVAARVLQLARAGVPNAQLDQAQTDHHCRLRNDDQLLLERAIEHLQLSARSMHRILRVARTIADLDDSAVIATHHLTEAIGYRKLDRAVGTASAA
;
A
#
# COMPACT_ATOMS: atom_id res chain seq x y z
N MET A 1 -22.36 -6.98 27.69
CA MET A 1 -22.31 -8.08 26.70
C MET A 1 -23.42 -7.93 25.66
N ARG A 2 -23.15 -7.18 24.59
CA ARG A 2 -23.86 -7.24 23.31
C ARG A 2 -22.78 -7.26 22.24
N THR A 3 -22.65 -8.39 21.56
CA THR A 3 -21.77 -8.59 20.42
C THR A 3 -22.21 -7.66 19.28
N VAL A 4 -21.35 -6.74 18.88
CA VAL A 4 -21.53 -5.98 17.63
C VAL A 4 -21.42 -6.99 16.48
N ARG A 5 -22.51 -7.10 15.71
CA ARG A 5 -22.64 -7.97 14.53
C ARG A 5 -21.79 -7.40 13.40
N ILE A 6 -20.79 -8.16 12.95
CA ILE A 6 -20.28 -8.13 11.58
C ILE A 6 -21.18 -9.09 10.76
N PRO A 7 -21.53 -8.82 9.49
CA PRO A 7 -22.59 -9.54 8.79
C PRO A 7 -22.29 -11.05 8.70
N ARG A 8 -23.25 -11.88 9.12
CA ARG A 8 -23.21 -13.34 9.03
C ARG A 8 -23.48 -13.80 7.60
N ALA A 9 -22.63 -14.68 7.07
CA ALA A 9 -23.06 -15.75 6.17
C ALA A 9 -23.17 -17.07 6.99
N ALA A 10 -24.30 -17.76 6.84
CA ALA A 10 -24.70 -19.00 7.51
C ALA A 10 -23.88 -20.23 7.02
N HIS A 11 -23.75 -21.41 7.64
CA HIS A 11 -24.57 -22.25 8.52
C HIS A 11 -23.70 -23.26 9.35
N HIS A 12 -24.34 -23.96 10.31
CA HIS A 12 -23.98 -25.07 11.25
C HIS A 12 -22.86 -26.07 10.87
N HIS A 13 -22.13 -26.77 11.77
CA HIS A 13 -22.56 -27.58 12.94
C HIS A 13 -21.45 -27.85 14.00
N GLN A 14 -21.96 -28.23 15.18
CA GLN A 14 -21.43 -28.70 16.47
C GLN A 14 -20.08 -29.47 16.66
N SER A 15 -19.54 -29.20 17.85
CA SER A 15 -18.91 -30.09 18.87
C SER A 15 -17.59 -30.81 18.59
N GLY A 16 -16.59 -30.49 19.43
CA GLY A 16 -15.40 -31.30 19.65
C GLY A 16 -14.51 -30.68 20.73
N ALA A 17 -14.55 -31.26 21.93
CA ALA A 17 -13.62 -30.95 23.01
C ALA A 17 -12.18 -31.27 22.58
N GLY A 18 -11.24 -30.35 22.78
CA GLY A 18 -9.86 -30.59 22.38
C GLY A 18 -8.90 -29.45 22.68
N ARG A 19 -8.12 -29.64 23.75
CA ARG A 19 -6.76 -29.15 23.97
C ARG A 19 -6.53 -27.64 23.91
N PHE A 20 -6.43 -27.05 25.10
CA PHE A 20 -5.73 -25.80 25.37
C PHE A 20 -4.35 -25.83 24.70
N THR A 21 -4.25 -25.16 23.56
CA THR A 21 -3.00 -24.81 22.93
C THR A 21 -2.79 -23.32 23.14
N GLN A 22 -1.64 -23.03 23.74
CA GLN A 22 -1.14 -21.74 24.21
C GLN A 22 -1.00 -20.76 23.03
N GLY A 23 -2.12 -20.15 22.61
CA GLY A 23 -2.15 -19.14 21.55
C GLY A 23 -2.54 -17.80 22.15
N ARG A 24 -1.61 -16.85 22.22
CA ARG A 24 -1.77 -15.45 22.70
C ARG A 24 -3.23 -14.95 22.77
N HIS A 25 -3.84 -15.14 23.94
CA HIS A 25 -5.07 -14.48 24.41
C HIS A 25 -4.79 -13.09 25.01
N GLY A 26 -3.58 -12.57 24.85
CA GLY A 26 -3.05 -11.58 25.77
C GLY A 26 -3.83 -10.27 25.87
N ARG A 27 -4.47 -9.80 24.80
CA ARG A 27 -5.20 -8.53 24.85
C ARG A 27 -6.42 -8.53 25.76
N PHE A 28 -6.90 -9.72 26.17
CA PHE A 28 -8.14 -9.89 26.91
C PHE A 28 -7.92 -10.17 28.40
N ASP A 29 -6.68 -10.31 28.87
CA ASP A 29 -6.42 -10.64 30.28
C ASP A 29 -6.98 -9.56 31.22
N LEU A 30 -6.79 -8.27 30.89
CA LEU A 30 -7.38 -7.16 31.65
C LEU A 30 -8.93 -7.18 31.61
N PRO A 31 -9.60 -7.19 30.44
CA PRO A 31 -11.06 -7.33 30.37
C PRO A 31 -11.61 -8.53 31.14
N ILE A 32 -10.93 -9.68 31.10
CA ILE A 32 -11.34 -10.89 31.81
C ILE A 32 -11.22 -10.68 33.32
N ALA A 33 -10.10 -10.11 33.80
CA ALA A 33 -9.89 -9.82 35.22
C ALA A 33 -10.97 -8.85 35.75
N LEU A 34 -11.26 -7.77 35.02
CA LEU A 34 -12.32 -6.82 35.37
C LEU A 34 -13.70 -7.50 35.39
N GLY A 35 -13.99 -8.37 34.41
CA GLY A 35 -15.22 -9.15 34.41
C GLY A 35 -15.39 -10.03 35.65
N ILE A 36 -14.30 -10.66 36.12
CA ILE A 36 -14.30 -11.46 37.35
C ILE A 36 -14.53 -10.58 38.58
N LEU A 37 -13.87 -9.43 38.68
CA LEU A 37 -14.02 -8.49 39.80
C LEU A 37 -15.44 -7.90 39.87
N ALA A 38 -16.04 -7.62 38.71
CA ALA A 38 -17.43 -7.14 38.65
C ALA A 38 -18.43 -8.25 38.96
N ALA A 39 -18.11 -9.50 38.60
CA ALA A 39 -18.91 -10.66 38.97
C ALA A 39 -18.90 -10.89 40.48
N SER A 40 -17.74 -10.71 41.14
CA SER A 40 -17.57 -10.85 42.59
C SER A 40 -18.01 -9.63 43.41
N GLY A 41 -18.46 -8.56 42.76
CA GLY A 41 -18.97 -7.35 43.42
C GLY A 41 -17.88 -6.41 43.97
N GLN A 42 -16.62 -6.60 43.57
CA GLN A 42 -15.49 -5.75 44.00
C GLN A 42 -15.41 -4.42 43.22
N ILE A 43 -16.02 -4.37 42.04
CA ILE A 43 -16.17 -3.16 41.23
C ILE A 43 -17.61 -3.04 40.74
N ASP A 44 -18.08 -1.81 40.55
CA ASP A 44 -19.40 -1.55 40.00
C ASP A 44 -19.47 -1.96 38.52
N ARG A 45 -20.47 -2.78 38.18
CA ARG A 45 -20.74 -3.21 36.80
C ARG A 45 -21.18 -2.06 35.91
N GLN A 46 -21.83 -1.03 36.47
CA GLN A 46 -22.28 0.12 35.69
C GLN A 46 -21.10 0.97 35.20
N ALA A 47 -20.07 1.13 36.04
CA ALA A 47 -18.83 1.82 35.67
C ALA A 47 -18.14 1.20 34.44
N LEU A 48 -18.27 -0.11 34.21
CA LEU A 48 -17.69 -0.78 33.05
C LEU A 48 -18.42 -0.47 31.72
N ALA A 49 -19.65 0.03 31.75
CA ALA A 49 -20.44 0.23 30.54
C ALA A 49 -19.90 1.37 29.64
N GLU A 50 -19.23 2.35 30.25
CA GLU A 50 -18.67 3.52 29.57
C GLU A 50 -17.27 3.29 28.99
N TYR A 51 -16.61 2.20 29.38
CA TYR A 51 -15.21 1.93 29.06
C TYR A 51 -15.03 0.69 28.18
N GLU A 52 -14.02 0.77 27.34
CA GLU A 52 -13.36 -0.36 26.73
C GLU A 52 -11.97 -0.53 27.36
N PHE A 53 -11.51 -1.78 27.46
CA PHE A 53 -10.25 -2.11 28.10
C PHE A 53 -9.42 -2.98 27.17
N LEU A 54 -8.12 -2.70 27.14
CA LEU A 54 -7.17 -3.50 26.38
C LEU A 54 -5.91 -3.68 27.23
N GLY A 55 -5.36 -4.88 27.30
CA GLY A 55 -4.10 -5.11 28.00
C GLY A 55 -3.86 -6.54 28.41
N GLU A 56 -2.58 -6.91 28.40
CA GLU A 56 -2.07 -8.14 29.02
C GLU A 56 -1.86 -7.90 30.52
N LEU A 57 -2.09 -8.93 31.34
CA LEU A 57 -1.93 -8.84 32.79
C LEU A 57 -0.83 -9.78 33.27
N ALA A 58 0.19 -9.25 33.94
CA ALA A 58 1.17 -10.07 34.65
C ALA A 58 0.58 -10.64 35.95
N LEU A 59 1.18 -11.70 36.49
CA LEU A 59 0.79 -12.26 37.79
C LEU A 59 0.91 -11.25 38.94
N THR A 60 1.75 -10.23 38.79
CA THR A 60 1.93 -9.11 39.72
C THR A 60 0.80 -8.06 39.64
N GLY A 61 -0.10 -8.19 38.66
CA GLY A 61 -1.14 -7.19 38.37
C GLY A 61 -0.67 -6.05 37.47
N GLU A 62 0.57 -6.08 36.96
CA GLU A 62 1.09 -5.09 36.01
C GLU A 62 0.46 -5.26 34.62
N LEU A 63 0.15 -4.14 33.98
CA LEU A 63 -0.35 -4.09 32.62
C LEU A 63 0.80 -4.10 31.61
N ARG A 64 0.74 -5.03 30.66
CA ARG A 64 1.71 -5.18 29.59
C ARG A 64 1.14 -4.71 28.26
N GLY A 65 2.03 -4.14 27.45
CA GLY A 65 1.69 -3.60 26.15
C GLY A 65 1.17 -4.68 25.19
N VAL A 66 0.26 -4.27 24.32
CA VAL A 66 -0.40 -5.14 23.34
C VAL A 66 -0.36 -4.53 21.95
N ASP A 67 -0.40 -5.39 20.94
CA ASP A 67 -0.52 -4.97 19.54
C ASP A 67 -1.97 -4.49 19.25
N GLY A 68 -2.18 -3.77 18.14
CA GLY A 68 -3.53 -3.46 17.66
C GLY A 68 -4.32 -2.48 18.53
N VAL A 69 -3.65 -1.54 19.21
CA VAL A 69 -4.31 -0.55 20.08
C VAL A 69 -5.00 0.51 19.25
N LEU A 70 -4.36 1.01 18.19
CA LEU A 70 -4.94 2.02 17.32
C LEU A 70 -6.32 1.61 16.73
N PRO A 71 -6.51 0.43 16.11
CA PRO A 71 -7.84 0.04 15.63
C PRO A 71 -8.86 -0.12 16.77
N ALA A 72 -8.44 -0.53 17.96
CA ALA A 72 -9.33 -0.59 19.14
C ALA A 72 -9.74 0.82 19.59
N ALA A 73 -8.81 1.78 19.58
CA ALA A 73 -9.04 3.19 19.87
C ALA A 73 -10.01 3.83 18.88
N LEU A 74 -9.83 3.59 17.58
CA LEU A 74 -10.76 4.06 16.54
C LEU A 74 -12.16 3.45 16.71
N ALA A 75 -12.25 2.16 17.04
CA ALA A 75 -13.54 1.51 17.30
C ALA A 75 -14.21 2.02 18.59
N ALA A 76 -13.44 2.30 19.64
CA ALA A 76 -13.95 2.90 20.87
C ALA A 76 -14.50 4.33 20.62
N ALA A 77 -13.78 5.14 19.83
CA ALA A 77 -14.25 6.46 19.39
C ALA A 77 -15.61 6.36 18.68
N GLN A 78 -15.73 5.47 17.68
CA GLN A 78 -16.97 5.25 16.93
C GLN A 78 -18.12 4.78 17.82
N ALA A 79 -17.83 4.02 18.88
CA ALA A 79 -18.82 3.56 19.84
C ALA A 79 -19.14 4.58 20.94
N GLY A 80 -18.49 5.75 20.96
CA GLY A 80 -18.65 6.75 22.01
C GLY A 80 -18.21 6.26 23.39
N ARG A 81 -17.20 5.38 23.45
CA ARG A 81 -16.70 4.78 24.70
C ARG A 81 -15.29 5.26 25.01
N ARG A 82 -15.00 5.39 26.30
CA ARG A 82 -13.67 5.69 26.82
C ARG A 82 -12.78 4.46 26.69
N LEU A 83 -11.48 4.64 26.55
CA LEU A 83 -10.53 3.53 26.40
C LEU A 83 -9.48 3.56 27.52
N ILE A 84 -9.26 2.43 28.19
CA ILE A 84 -8.12 2.24 29.10
C ILE A 84 -7.15 1.23 28.49
N VAL A 85 -5.89 1.65 28.34
CA VAL A 85 -4.79 0.86 27.78
C VAL A 85 -3.58 0.83 28.72
N PRO A 86 -2.63 -0.10 28.53
CA PRO A 86 -1.37 -0.08 29.27
C PRO A 86 -0.60 1.20 28.96
N LEU A 87 0.20 1.69 29.92
CA LEU A 87 1.06 2.87 29.74
C LEU A 87 1.91 2.79 28.46
N ALA A 88 2.45 1.61 28.15
CA ALA A 88 3.27 1.38 26.96
C ALA A 88 2.53 1.62 25.62
N ASN A 89 1.19 1.59 25.61
CA ASN A 89 0.38 1.82 24.42
C ASN A 89 -0.28 3.20 24.38
N GLY A 90 -0.08 4.04 25.41
CA GLY A 90 -0.75 5.34 25.51
C GLY A 90 -0.54 6.23 24.29
N ALA A 91 0.71 6.36 23.84
CA ALA A 91 1.03 7.23 22.72
C ALA A 91 0.42 6.73 21.38
N GLU A 92 0.23 5.42 21.21
CA GLU A 92 -0.48 4.86 20.07
C GLU A 92 -2.00 5.10 20.16
N ALA A 93 -2.61 4.92 21.33
CA ALA A 93 -4.02 5.22 21.54
C ALA A 93 -4.35 6.69 21.29
N ALA A 94 -3.44 7.59 21.66
CA ALA A 94 -3.57 9.03 21.47
C ALA A 94 -3.62 9.44 19.98
N ILE A 95 -3.06 8.64 19.05
CA ILE A 95 -3.12 8.92 17.60
C ILE A 95 -4.56 8.95 17.08
N ALA A 96 -5.47 8.16 17.67
CA ALA A 96 -6.85 8.12 17.22
C ALA A 96 -7.56 9.47 17.35
N GLY A 97 -7.07 10.39 18.19
CA GLY A 97 -7.48 11.80 18.33
C GLY A 97 -8.90 12.05 18.87
N HIS A 98 -9.85 11.19 18.51
CA HIS A 98 -11.28 11.33 18.78
C HIS A 98 -11.79 10.40 19.88
N VAL A 99 -10.89 9.72 20.60
CA VAL A 99 -11.22 8.86 21.75
C VAL A 99 -10.71 9.48 23.04
N GLU A 100 -11.52 9.43 24.08
CA GLU A 100 -11.05 9.63 25.46
C GLU A 100 -10.26 8.40 25.90
N ALA A 101 -8.97 8.38 25.57
CA ALA A 101 -8.04 7.31 25.96
C ALA A 101 -7.28 7.68 27.23
N PHE A 102 -7.12 6.70 28.11
CA PHE A 102 -6.41 6.78 29.38
C PHE A 102 -5.41 5.64 29.50
N THR A 103 -4.40 5.84 30.33
CA THR A 103 -3.35 4.85 30.57
C THR A 103 -3.37 4.36 32.01
N ALA A 104 -2.99 3.10 32.20
CA ALA A 104 -2.76 2.52 33.52
C ALA A 104 -1.51 1.61 33.49
N ARG A 105 -0.85 1.48 34.64
CA ARG A 105 0.31 0.60 34.85
C ARG A 105 -0.08 -0.71 35.51
N THR A 106 -1.15 -0.72 36.29
CA THR A 106 -1.58 -1.91 37.04
C THR A 106 -3.10 -2.06 37.06
N LEU A 107 -3.59 -3.27 37.34
CA LEU A 107 -5.00 -3.54 37.56
C LEU A 107 -5.59 -2.70 38.71
N LEU A 108 -4.80 -2.44 39.76
CA LEU A 108 -5.23 -1.61 40.89
C LEU A 108 -5.53 -0.17 40.48
N GLU A 109 -4.70 0.42 39.61
CA GLU A 109 -4.96 1.77 39.07
C GLU A 109 -6.25 1.82 38.23
N VAL A 110 -6.54 0.74 37.48
CA VAL A 110 -7.80 0.63 36.72
C VAL A 110 -8.99 0.55 37.67
N CYS A 111 -8.92 -0.30 38.71
CA CYS A 111 -9.97 -0.41 39.71
C CYS A 111 -10.19 0.91 40.48
N ALA A 112 -9.11 1.61 40.84
CA ALA A 112 -9.19 2.93 41.47
C ALA A 112 -9.88 3.95 40.57
N THR A 113 -9.63 3.88 39.27
CA THR A 113 -10.30 4.73 38.27
C THR A 113 -11.79 4.44 38.18
N LEU A 114 -12.18 3.16 38.14
CA LEU A 114 -13.58 2.76 38.06
C LEU A 114 -14.38 3.07 39.33
N ASN A 115 -13.72 3.03 40.49
CA ASN A 115 -14.32 3.39 41.77
C ASN A 115 -14.30 4.91 42.04
N GLY A 116 -13.75 5.72 41.12
CA GLY A 116 -13.66 7.17 41.25
C GLY A 116 -12.66 7.66 42.31
N THR A 117 -11.80 6.79 42.84
CA THR A 117 -10.80 7.14 43.87
C THR A 117 -9.53 7.77 43.27
N GLN A 118 -9.26 7.51 42.00
CA GLN A 118 -8.15 8.09 41.26
C GLN A 118 -8.59 8.44 39.82
N LYS A 119 -8.03 9.50 39.24
CA LYS A 119 -8.21 9.78 37.81
C LYS A 119 -7.07 9.13 37.02
N ALA A 120 -7.41 8.29 36.05
CA ALA A 120 -6.39 7.74 35.14
C ALA A 120 -5.75 8.86 34.31
N PRO A 121 -4.41 8.84 34.12
CA PRO A 121 -3.73 9.78 33.24
C PRO A 121 -4.22 9.61 31.80
N ALA A 122 -4.45 10.73 31.11
CA ALA A 122 -4.82 10.73 29.71
C ALA A 122 -3.70 10.12 28.85
N ALA A 123 -4.08 9.44 27.77
CA ALA A 123 -3.15 8.99 26.77
C ALA A 123 -2.64 10.20 25.99
N GLU A 124 -1.33 10.43 26.02
CA GLU A 124 -0.71 11.57 25.35
C GLU A 124 0.23 11.08 24.26
N LEU A 125 0.12 11.70 23.08
CA LEU A 125 1.15 11.59 22.06
C LEU A 125 2.28 12.52 22.49
N ALA A 126 3.40 11.95 22.95
CA ALA A 126 4.61 12.73 23.12
C ALA A 126 5.07 13.18 21.72
N VAL A 127 4.66 14.39 21.32
CA VAL A 127 5.11 15.04 20.08
C VAL A 127 6.57 15.42 20.28
N GLN A 128 7.46 14.43 20.27
CA GLN A 128 8.83 14.73 19.88
C GLN A 128 8.73 15.07 18.40
N ALA A 129 9.00 16.34 18.08
CA ALA A 129 9.25 16.82 16.73
C ALA A 129 10.52 16.13 16.19
N LEU A 130 10.42 14.83 15.97
CA LEU A 130 11.44 14.02 15.34
C LEU A 130 11.35 14.37 13.87
N GLY A 131 12.26 15.23 13.43
CA GLY A 131 12.34 15.69 12.05
C GLY A 131 12.12 14.52 11.10
N ALA A 132 11.13 14.65 10.22
CA ALA A 132 10.86 13.67 9.19
C ALA A 132 12.19 13.34 8.51
N ARG A 133 12.60 12.06 8.55
CA ARG A 133 13.81 11.63 7.85
C ARG A 133 13.62 11.99 6.39
N ALA A 134 14.55 12.77 5.83
CA ALA A 134 14.45 13.23 4.46
C ALA A 134 14.27 12.02 3.53
N LEU A 135 13.20 12.04 2.74
CA LEU A 135 13.01 11.06 1.68
C LEU A 135 14.08 11.28 0.60
N PRO A 136 14.45 10.24 -0.15
CA PRO A 136 15.38 10.39 -1.25
C PRO A 136 14.86 11.39 -2.29
N ASP A 137 15.75 12.21 -2.85
CA ASP A 137 15.38 13.31 -3.76
C ASP A 137 15.54 12.92 -5.24
N MET A 138 14.68 13.48 -6.10
CA MET A 138 14.77 13.38 -7.56
C MET A 138 15.95 14.15 -8.15
N ALA A 139 16.50 15.13 -7.46
CA ALA A 139 17.72 15.83 -7.85
C ALA A 139 18.92 14.88 -7.98
N ASP A 140 18.92 13.77 -7.22
CA ASP A 140 19.97 12.73 -7.30
C ASP A 140 19.93 11.94 -8.62
N VAL A 141 18.79 11.95 -9.32
CA VAL A 141 18.60 11.21 -10.57
C VAL A 141 19.14 12.04 -11.74
N ARG A 142 20.39 11.78 -12.12
CA ARG A 142 21.03 12.47 -13.24
C ARG A 142 20.57 11.92 -14.60
N GLY A 143 20.15 12.82 -15.48
CA GLY A 143 19.62 12.47 -16.80
C GLY A 143 18.30 11.70 -16.72
N GLN A 144 18.07 10.81 -17.68
CA GLN A 144 16.86 9.95 -17.76
C GLN A 144 15.52 10.73 -17.80
N PRO A 145 15.37 11.76 -18.66
CA PRO A 145 14.17 12.60 -18.68
C PRO A 145 12.89 11.78 -18.88
N HIS A 146 12.93 10.74 -19.70
CA HIS A 146 11.79 9.85 -19.93
C HIS A 146 11.34 9.08 -18.69
N ALA A 147 12.27 8.53 -17.90
CA ALA A 147 11.96 7.81 -16.67
C ALA A 147 11.50 8.76 -15.55
N ARG A 148 12.07 9.97 -15.50
CA ARG A 148 11.63 11.03 -14.57
C ARG A 148 10.20 11.48 -14.87
N ARG A 149 9.87 11.71 -16.14
CA ARG A 149 8.51 12.05 -16.59
C ARG A 149 7.53 10.91 -16.27
N ALA A 150 7.92 9.66 -16.47
CA ALA A 150 7.06 8.53 -16.11
C ALA A 150 6.80 8.41 -14.60
N LEU A 151 7.78 8.69 -13.74
CA LEU A 151 7.56 8.75 -12.29
C LEU A 151 6.60 9.87 -11.89
N GLU A 152 6.70 11.04 -12.52
CA GLU A 152 5.77 12.15 -12.30
C GLU A 152 4.34 11.77 -12.70
N ILE A 153 4.16 11.19 -13.89
CA ILE A 153 2.85 10.69 -14.35
C ILE A 153 2.31 9.61 -13.39
N ALA A 154 3.17 8.68 -12.97
CA ALA A 154 2.81 7.65 -12.02
C ALA A 154 2.34 8.25 -10.69
N ALA A 155 3.08 9.20 -10.13
CA ALA A 155 2.73 9.87 -8.89
C ALA A 155 1.42 10.68 -9.02
N ALA A 156 1.25 11.42 -10.11
CA ALA A 156 0.06 12.23 -10.37
C ALA A 156 -1.21 11.40 -10.45
N GLY A 157 -1.21 10.32 -11.25
CA GLY A 157 -2.40 9.51 -11.50
C GLY A 157 -2.61 8.34 -10.53
N GLY A 158 -1.58 7.96 -9.75
CA GLY A 158 -1.58 6.71 -8.97
C GLY A 158 -1.35 5.47 -9.84
N HIS A 159 -0.68 5.63 -10.99
CA HIS A 159 -0.48 4.56 -11.98
C HIS A 159 0.64 3.60 -11.57
N HIS A 160 0.46 2.32 -11.84
CA HIS A 160 1.49 1.30 -11.63
C HIS A 160 2.60 1.41 -12.67
N LEU A 161 3.85 1.16 -12.28
CA LEU A 161 5.02 1.39 -13.11
C LEU A 161 5.92 0.16 -13.20
N LEU A 162 6.35 -0.21 -14.41
CA LEU A 162 7.38 -1.23 -14.67
C LEU A 162 8.61 -0.56 -15.30
N LEU A 163 9.76 -0.71 -14.64
CA LEU A 163 11.06 -0.23 -15.12
C LEU A 163 11.84 -1.40 -15.72
N VAL A 164 12.15 -1.32 -17.02
CA VAL A 164 12.92 -2.34 -17.74
C VAL A 164 14.26 -1.75 -18.16
N GLY A 165 15.36 -2.35 -17.76
CA GLY A 165 16.67 -1.83 -18.16
C GLY A 165 17.83 -2.67 -17.67
N SER A 166 19.01 -2.43 -18.24
CA SER A 166 20.22 -3.18 -17.91
C SER A 166 20.70 -2.94 -16.46
N PRO A 167 21.58 -3.79 -15.94
CA PRO A 167 22.19 -3.57 -14.63
C PRO A 167 22.86 -2.20 -14.52
N GLY A 168 22.64 -1.52 -13.40
CA GLY A 168 23.26 -0.22 -13.12
C GLY A 168 22.64 0.99 -13.83
N CYS A 169 21.48 0.86 -14.48
CA CYS A 169 20.78 2.02 -15.06
C CYS A 169 19.96 2.85 -14.03
N GLY A 170 19.91 2.43 -12.76
CA GLY A 170 19.25 3.20 -11.69
C GLY A 170 17.78 2.89 -11.48
N LYS A 171 17.29 1.68 -11.82
CA LYS A 171 15.88 1.28 -11.59
C LYS A 171 15.44 1.42 -10.12
N THR A 172 16.22 0.83 -9.21
CA THR A 172 15.98 0.91 -7.76
C THR A 172 16.14 2.35 -7.25
N LEU A 173 17.08 3.12 -7.82
CA LEU A 173 17.26 4.54 -7.51
C LEU A 173 15.97 5.32 -7.83
N LEU A 174 15.46 5.20 -9.06
CA LEU A 174 14.19 5.80 -9.50
C LEU A 174 13.01 5.40 -8.60
N ALA A 175 12.81 4.10 -8.38
CA ALA A 175 11.68 3.58 -7.61
C ALA A 175 11.62 4.16 -6.18
N SER A 176 12.78 4.27 -5.52
CA SER A 176 12.87 4.80 -4.14
C SER A 176 12.55 6.29 -4.01
N ARG A 177 12.47 7.05 -5.12
CA ARG A 177 12.10 8.48 -5.12
C ARG A 177 10.59 8.70 -5.23
N LEU A 178 9.84 7.72 -5.71
CA LEU A 178 8.39 7.85 -5.90
C LEU A 178 7.65 8.34 -4.64
N PRO A 179 7.93 7.83 -3.41
CA PRO A 179 7.27 8.32 -2.20
C PRO A 179 7.44 9.83 -1.96
N GLY A 180 8.57 10.41 -2.36
CA GLY A 180 8.83 11.85 -2.24
C GLY A 180 8.00 12.71 -3.20
N LEU A 181 7.42 12.11 -4.23
CA LEU A 181 6.59 12.77 -5.25
C LEU A 181 5.11 12.70 -4.92
N LEU A 182 4.70 11.75 -4.07
CA LEU A 182 3.30 11.54 -3.75
C LEU A 182 2.73 12.71 -2.93
N PRO A 183 1.43 13.04 -3.11
CA PRO A 183 0.72 13.92 -2.20
C PRO A 183 0.78 13.38 -0.76
N GLU A 184 0.74 14.28 0.22
CA GLU A 184 0.66 13.87 1.63
C GLU A 184 -0.56 12.98 1.87
N ALA A 185 -0.46 12.06 2.84
CA ALA A 185 -1.60 11.26 3.25
C ALA A 185 -2.60 12.14 3.99
N SER A 186 -3.87 12.02 3.63
CA SER A 186 -4.95 12.53 4.47
C SER A 186 -4.90 11.83 5.84
N GLU A 187 -5.49 12.47 6.85
CA GLU A 187 -5.53 11.88 8.20
C GLU A 187 -6.20 10.50 8.21
N ALA A 188 -7.28 10.32 7.45
CA ALA A 188 -7.94 9.03 7.31
C ALA A 188 -7.02 7.97 6.69
N GLU A 189 -6.33 8.28 5.59
CA GLU A 189 -5.36 7.34 4.97
C GLU A 189 -4.22 6.98 5.93
N ALA A 190 -3.70 7.96 6.67
CA ALA A 190 -2.63 7.76 7.64
C ALA A 190 -3.07 6.87 8.81
N LEU A 191 -4.29 7.09 9.33
CA LEU A 191 -4.87 6.26 10.39
C LEU A 191 -5.11 4.82 9.92
N GLU A 192 -5.64 4.62 8.71
CA GLU A 192 -5.82 3.28 8.11
C GLU A 192 -4.48 2.53 8.03
N THR A 193 -3.43 3.14 7.46
CA THR A 193 -2.11 2.52 7.32
C THR A 193 -1.45 2.24 8.68
N ALA A 194 -1.57 3.18 9.62
CA ALA A 194 -1.08 3.00 10.98
C ALA A 194 -1.81 1.85 11.69
N ALA A 195 -3.11 1.68 11.47
CA ALA A 195 -3.89 0.59 12.06
C ALA A 195 -3.42 -0.79 11.56
N ILE A 196 -3.09 -0.92 10.27
CA ILE A 196 -2.51 -2.16 9.70
C ILE A 196 -1.14 -2.45 10.33
N THR A 197 -0.31 -1.42 10.51
CA THR A 197 1.02 -1.57 11.09
C THR A 197 0.94 -1.98 12.57
N SER A 198 0.02 -1.37 13.32
CA SER A 198 -0.29 -1.68 14.73
C SER A 198 -0.63 -3.16 14.94
N ILE A 199 -1.42 -3.78 14.05
CA ILE A 199 -1.79 -5.20 14.17
C ILE A 199 -0.72 -6.17 13.65
N SER A 200 0.29 -5.69 12.93
CA SER A 200 1.35 -6.54 12.36
C SER A 200 2.28 -7.14 13.42
N GLY A 201 2.33 -6.53 14.61
CA GLY A 201 3.24 -6.88 15.69
C GLY A 201 4.68 -6.42 15.48
N ARG A 202 4.91 -5.50 14.52
CA ARG A 202 6.22 -4.87 14.26
C ARG A 202 6.41 -3.56 15.04
N GLY A 203 5.37 -3.12 15.77
CA GLY A 203 5.30 -1.80 16.40
C GLY A 203 4.97 -0.68 15.39
N LEU A 204 4.39 0.41 15.90
CA LEU A 204 4.09 1.62 15.13
C LEU A 204 5.15 2.69 15.42
N ASP A 205 5.79 3.22 14.37
CA ASP A 205 6.66 4.39 14.49
C ASP A 205 5.79 5.67 14.55
N LEU A 206 5.56 6.14 15.78
CA LEU A 206 4.73 7.31 16.06
C LEU A 206 5.30 8.62 15.48
N ALA A 207 6.58 8.66 15.08
CA ALA A 207 7.14 9.84 14.41
C ALA A 207 6.79 9.88 12.92
N ARG A 208 6.43 8.73 12.32
CA ARG A 208 6.27 8.55 10.87
C ARG A 208 4.92 8.00 10.45
N TRP A 209 3.96 7.94 11.36
CA TRP A 209 2.64 7.35 11.08
C TRP A 209 1.88 8.06 9.94
N ARG A 210 2.21 9.33 9.63
CA ARG A 210 1.66 10.08 8.49
C ARG A 210 2.43 9.91 7.18
N GLN A 211 3.61 9.26 7.20
CA GLN A 211 4.39 9.03 5.99
C GLN A 211 3.82 7.83 5.23
N ARG A 212 3.65 7.97 3.91
CA ARG A 212 3.22 6.87 3.05
C ARG A 212 4.27 5.75 3.09
N PRO A 213 3.89 4.48 3.31
CA PRO A 213 4.83 3.40 3.45
C PRO A 213 5.51 3.09 2.12
N TYR A 214 6.78 2.71 2.17
CA TYR A 214 7.51 2.12 1.05
C TYR A 214 7.97 0.72 1.45
N ARG A 215 7.42 -0.30 0.80
CA ARG A 215 7.75 -1.72 1.06
C ARG A 215 8.55 -2.27 -0.12
N ALA A 216 9.71 -2.86 0.15
CA ALA A 216 10.57 -3.46 -0.86
C ALA A 216 10.98 -4.88 -0.43
N PRO A 217 10.06 -5.85 -0.44
CA PRO A 217 10.39 -7.23 -0.10
C PRO A 217 11.40 -7.81 -1.09
N HIS A 218 12.30 -8.66 -0.60
CA HIS A 218 13.24 -9.39 -1.44
C HIS A 218 12.51 -10.45 -2.29
N HIS A 219 12.99 -10.75 -3.49
CA HIS A 219 12.34 -11.70 -4.41
C HIS A 219 12.23 -13.15 -3.90
N THR A 220 12.94 -13.47 -2.81
CA THR A 220 12.84 -14.74 -2.08
C THR A 220 11.66 -14.79 -1.11
N ALA A 221 10.90 -13.71 -0.97
CA ALA A 221 9.70 -13.67 -0.14
C ALA A 221 8.64 -14.66 -0.64
N SER A 222 8.01 -15.38 0.28
CA SER A 222 6.96 -16.34 -0.03
C SER A 222 5.62 -15.64 -0.29
N ALA A 223 4.68 -16.36 -0.93
CA ALA A 223 3.29 -15.90 -1.06
C ALA A 223 2.66 -15.53 0.29
N VAL A 224 2.98 -16.27 1.36
CA VAL A 224 2.50 -15.97 2.73
C VAL A 224 3.10 -14.68 3.28
N ALA A 225 4.35 -14.35 2.94
CA ALA A 225 4.94 -13.08 3.35
C ALA A 225 4.30 -11.88 2.62
N LEU A 226 3.95 -12.04 1.34
CA LEU A 226 3.27 -11.00 0.56
C LEU A 226 1.83 -10.77 0.99
N VAL A 227 1.02 -11.85 1.00
CA VAL A 227 -0.42 -11.79 1.30
C VAL A 227 -0.66 -11.61 2.80
N GLY A 228 0.16 -12.27 3.62
CA GLY A 228 -0.07 -12.43 5.04
C GLY A 228 -0.58 -13.83 5.38
N GLY A 229 -0.73 -14.10 6.67
CA GLY A 229 -1.19 -15.40 7.15
C GLY A 229 -0.85 -15.65 8.62
N GLY A 230 -0.70 -16.94 8.96
CA GLY A 230 -0.52 -17.41 10.33
C GLY A 230 -1.78 -18.06 10.92
N THR A 231 -1.65 -18.63 12.12
CA THR A 231 -2.78 -19.14 12.91
C THR A 231 -3.77 -18.02 13.27
N HIS A 232 -3.23 -16.84 13.53
CA HIS A 232 -3.97 -15.59 13.63
C HIS A 232 -3.63 -14.77 12.39
N PRO A 233 -4.60 -14.53 11.48
CA PRO A 233 -4.35 -13.79 10.25
C PRO A 233 -3.68 -12.44 10.55
N ARG A 234 -2.50 -12.23 9.98
CA ARG A 234 -1.77 -10.96 10.03
C ARG A 234 -1.59 -10.41 8.61
N PRO A 235 -1.51 -9.07 8.47
CA PRO A 235 -1.24 -8.45 7.18
C PRO A 235 0.15 -8.85 6.66
N GLY A 236 0.25 -9.06 5.35
CA GLY A 236 1.52 -9.25 4.63
C GLY A 236 2.09 -7.95 4.07
N GLU A 237 3.18 -8.05 3.32
CA GLU A 237 3.88 -6.91 2.69
C GLU A 237 2.97 -6.07 1.79
N ILE A 238 1.98 -6.68 1.15
CA ILE A 238 0.99 -6.00 0.31
C ILE A 238 0.12 -5.05 1.14
N SER A 239 -0.48 -5.53 2.23
CA SER A 239 -1.29 -4.70 3.12
C SER A 239 -0.45 -3.70 3.90
N LEU A 240 0.80 -4.04 4.24
CA LEU A 240 1.73 -3.09 4.84
C LEU A 240 2.16 -1.95 3.89
N ALA A 241 1.92 -2.09 2.59
CA ALA A 241 2.11 -1.04 1.60
C ALA A 241 0.85 -0.19 1.36
N HIS A 242 -0.22 -0.39 2.14
CA HIS A 242 -1.49 0.32 1.97
C HIS A 242 -1.32 1.85 2.00
N ASN A 243 -1.98 2.54 1.06
CA ASN A 243 -1.87 3.97 0.80
C ASN A 243 -0.44 4.44 0.50
N GLY A 244 0.47 3.52 0.15
CA GLY A 244 1.86 3.81 -0.19
C GLY A 244 2.34 3.04 -1.41
N VAL A 245 3.60 2.65 -1.41
CA VAL A 245 4.29 2.04 -2.56
C VAL A 245 4.78 0.65 -2.20
N LEU A 246 4.48 -0.32 -3.08
CA LEU A 246 5.09 -1.65 -3.08
C LEU A 246 6.09 -1.71 -4.23
N PHE A 247 7.37 -1.85 -3.91
CA PHE A 247 8.44 -2.03 -4.88
C PHE A 247 8.85 -3.49 -4.99
N LEU A 248 8.79 -4.05 -6.19
CA LEU A 248 9.25 -5.41 -6.50
C LEU A 248 10.42 -5.33 -7.49
N ASP A 249 11.63 -5.52 -7.00
CA ASP A 249 12.81 -5.65 -7.87
C ASP A 249 12.89 -7.06 -8.47
N GLU A 250 13.59 -7.15 -9.60
CA GLU A 250 13.90 -8.41 -10.28
C GLU A 250 12.65 -9.28 -10.53
N LEU A 251 11.59 -8.69 -11.10
CA LEU A 251 10.28 -9.33 -11.24
C LEU A 251 10.31 -10.79 -11.78
N PRO A 252 11.12 -11.14 -12.82
CA PRO A 252 11.23 -12.52 -13.33
C PRO A 252 11.92 -13.53 -12.40
N GLU A 253 12.56 -13.07 -11.32
CA GLU A 253 13.21 -13.94 -10.31
C GLU A 253 12.24 -14.37 -9.21
N TRP A 254 11.07 -13.74 -9.12
CA TRP A 254 10.02 -14.16 -8.22
C TRP A 254 9.41 -15.49 -8.66
N GLN A 255 9.00 -16.31 -7.70
CA GLN A 255 8.21 -17.50 -8.01
C GLN A 255 6.88 -17.07 -8.63
N ARG A 256 6.51 -17.69 -9.76
CA ARG A 256 5.29 -17.34 -10.50
C ARG A 256 4.04 -17.33 -9.62
N GLN A 257 3.87 -18.34 -8.77
CA GLN A 257 2.74 -18.42 -7.83
C GLN A 257 2.69 -17.24 -6.85
N THR A 258 3.84 -16.74 -6.41
CA THR A 258 3.95 -15.58 -5.52
C THR A 258 3.53 -14.30 -6.24
N LEU A 259 3.80 -14.14 -7.54
CA LEU A 259 3.35 -12.97 -8.30
C LEU A 259 1.84 -13.01 -8.59
N GLU A 260 1.28 -14.19 -8.83
CA GLU A 260 -0.15 -14.33 -9.13
C GLU A 260 -1.05 -13.80 -7.99
N VAL A 261 -0.58 -13.83 -6.74
CA VAL A 261 -1.34 -13.31 -5.59
C VAL A 261 -1.58 -11.80 -5.65
N LEU A 262 -0.81 -11.07 -6.46
CA LEU A 262 -0.95 -9.60 -6.61
C LEU A 262 -2.15 -9.23 -7.48
N ARG A 263 -2.67 -10.16 -8.30
CA ARG A 263 -3.68 -9.84 -9.31
C ARG A 263 -4.99 -9.30 -8.72
N GLU A 264 -5.46 -9.91 -7.65
CA GLU A 264 -6.69 -9.50 -6.96
C GLU A 264 -6.48 -8.18 -6.18
N PRO A 265 -5.44 -8.02 -5.34
CA PRO A 265 -5.18 -6.76 -4.64
C PRO A 265 -4.99 -5.55 -5.56
N LEU A 266 -4.39 -5.74 -6.75
CA LEU A 266 -4.25 -4.67 -7.76
C LEU A 266 -5.58 -4.21 -8.36
N GLU A 267 -6.69 -4.92 -8.12
CA GLU A 267 -8.02 -4.56 -8.59
C GLU A 267 -8.96 -4.18 -7.45
N SER A 268 -9.07 -5.04 -6.44
CA SER A 268 -10.00 -4.85 -5.33
C SER A 268 -9.46 -3.87 -4.29
N GLY A 269 -8.13 -3.69 -4.24
CA GLY A 269 -7.49 -2.98 -3.14
C GLY A 269 -7.64 -3.68 -1.79
N LEU A 270 -7.95 -4.98 -1.78
CA LEU A 270 -8.18 -5.80 -0.58
C LEU A 270 -7.42 -7.12 -0.69
N VAL A 271 -7.06 -7.67 0.47
CA VAL A 271 -6.50 -9.01 0.63
C VAL A 271 -7.37 -9.78 1.61
N THR A 272 -7.96 -10.88 1.13
CA THR A 272 -8.82 -11.75 1.94
C THR A 272 -8.02 -12.97 2.42
N ILE A 273 -7.88 -13.13 3.74
CA ILE A 273 -7.20 -14.28 4.34
C ILE A 273 -8.24 -15.20 4.98
N SER A 274 -8.55 -16.29 4.28
CA SER A 274 -9.45 -17.34 4.79
C SER A 274 -8.66 -18.49 5.43
N ARG A 275 -9.03 -18.84 6.67
CA ARG A 275 -8.50 -19.99 7.44
C ARG A 275 -9.67 -20.76 8.08
N ALA A 276 -9.41 -21.99 8.51
CA ALA A 276 -10.42 -22.95 8.98
C ALA A 276 -11.41 -22.39 10.03
N ALA A 277 -11.00 -21.41 10.85
CA ALA A 277 -11.86 -20.83 11.88
C ALA A 277 -12.32 -19.38 11.60
N ARG A 278 -11.68 -18.64 10.69
CA ARG A 278 -11.91 -17.19 10.48
C ARG A 278 -11.50 -16.74 9.08
N SER A 279 -12.24 -15.77 8.53
CA SER A 279 -11.83 -14.99 7.35
C SER A 279 -11.66 -13.53 7.77
N VAL A 280 -10.61 -12.88 7.28
CA VAL A 280 -10.27 -11.48 7.62
C VAL A 280 -9.82 -10.77 6.35
N ASP A 281 -10.34 -9.56 6.15
CA ASP A 281 -9.98 -8.70 5.05
C ASP A 281 -8.99 -7.64 5.52
N PHE A 282 -7.88 -7.49 4.78
CA PHE A 282 -6.91 -6.43 4.99
C PHE A 282 -6.91 -5.47 3.80
N PRO A 283 -6.97 -4.15 4.04
CA PRO A 283 -6.86 -3.17 2.97
C PRO A 283 -5.46 -3.18 2.34
N ALA A 284 -5.43 -2.98 1.02
CA ALA A 284 -4.28 -3.21 0.15
C ALA A 284 -4.28 -2.29 -1.10
N ARG A 285 -4.78 -1.06 -0.98
CA ARG A 285 -4.63 0.02 -1.98
C ARG A 285 -3.19 0.55 -2.02
N PHE A 286 -2.27 -0.16 -2.66
CA PHE A 286 -0.88 0.28 -2.86
C PHE A 286 -0.62 0.65 -4.33
N GLN A 287 0.40 1.48 -4.55
CA GLN A 287 0.95 1.72 -5.88
C GLN A 287 2.10 0.75 -6.14
N LEU A 288 1.96 -0.12 -7.14
CA LEU A 288 3.02 -1.02 -7.58
C LEU A 288 4.08 -0.30 -8.40
N VAL A 289 5.34 -0.45 -8.01
CA VAL A 289 6.51 -0.18 -8.85
C VAL A 289 7.28 -1.49 -9.00
N ALA A 290 7.48 -1.95 -10.21
CA ALA A 290 8.25 -3.14 -10.51
C ALA A 290 9.50 -2.78 -11.31
N ALA A 291 10.56 -3.55 -11.14
CA ALA A 291 11.75 -3.46 -11.96
C ALA A 291 12.17 -4.83 -12.48
N MET A 292 12.70 -4.87 -13.70
CA MET A 292 13.29 -6.08 -14.25
C MET A 292 14.42 -5.79 -15.23
N ASN A 293 15.24 -6.82 -15.43
CA ASN A 293 16.19 -6.85 -16.53
C ASN A 293 15.47 -7.23 -17.83
N PRO A 294 15.97 -6.83 -19.01
CA PRO A 294 15.30 -7.14 -20.28
C PRO A 294 15.45 -8.62 -20.71
N CYS A 295 16.44 -9.34 -20.17
CA CYS A 295 16.77 -10.74 -20.43
C CYS A 295 17.60 -11.33 -19.27
N PRO A 296 17.87 -12.66 -19.23
CA PRO A 296 18.63 -13.29 -18.15
C PRO A 296 20.05 -12.72 -17.97
N CYS A 297 20.75 -12.38 -19.06
CA CYS A 297 22.08 -11.77 -18.95
C CYS A 297 22.04 -10.27 -18.63
N GLY A 298 20.86 -9.63 -18.73
CA GLY A 298 20.64 -8.22 -18.43
C GLY A 298 20.93 -7.21 -19.54
N TRP A 299 21.48 -7.62 -20.68
CA TRP A 299 22.00 -6.69 -21.70
C TRP A 299 21.17 -6.60 -23.00
N ALA A 300 20.01 -7.27 -23.08
CA ALA A 300 19.19 -7.21 -24.30
C ALA A 300 18.73 -5.77 -24.59
N GLY A 301 18.96 -5.31 -25.83
CA GLY A 301 18.66 -3.94 -26.26
C GLY A 301 19.70 -2.89 -25.84
N ASP A 302 20.72 -3.26 -25.07
CA ASP A 302 21.78 -2.33 -24.66
C ASP A 302 22.79 -2.10 -25.80
N GLY A 303 23.19 -0.84 -25.99
CA GLY A 303 24.11 -0.42 -27.05
C GLY A 303 25.54 -0.99 -26.92
N SER A 304 25.90 -1.63 -25.81
CA SER A 304 27.21 -2.26 -25.64
C SER A 304 27.40 -3.57 -26.40
N GLY A 305 26.32 -4.18 -26.92
CA GLY A 305 26.39 -5.46 -27.62
C GLY A 305 26.79 -6.65 -26.74
N ARG A 306 26.75 -6.51 -25.41
CA ARG A 306 27.14 -7.57 -24.46
C ARG A 306 26.14 -8.74 -24.37
N CYS A 307 24.93 -8.55 -24.90
CA CYS A 307 23.90 -9.58 -24.86
C CYS A 307 24.29 -10.76 -25.76
N ARG A 308 24.19 -11.97 -25.21
CA ARG A 308 24.37 -13.23 -25.95
C ARG A 308 23.13 -14.12 -25.93
N CYS A 309 22.01 -13.61 -25.40
CA CYS A 309 20.76 -14.37 -25.32
C CYS A 309 20.10 -14.47 -26.69
N SER A 310 19.63 -15.67 -27.05
CA SER A 310 18.74 -15.85 -28.20
C SER A 310 17.37 -15.20 -27.96
N SER A 311 16.63 -14.94 -29.04
CA SER A 311 15.23 -14.48 -28.98
C SER A 311 14.39 -15.37 -28.06
N ASP A 312 14.49 -16.69 -28.21
CA ASP A 312 13.70 -17.66 -27.44
C ASP A 312 14.03 -17.61 -25.94
N THR A 313 15.29 -17.34 -25.60
CA THR A 313 15.73 -17.19 -24.22
C THR A 313 15.15 -15.93 -23.59
N ILE A 314 15.11 -14.82 -24.34
CA ILE A 314 14.52 -13.56 -23.91
C ILE A 314 13.01 -13.72 -23.70
N VAL A 315 12.34 -14.37 -24.65
CA VAL A 315 10.91 -14.69 -24.62
C VAL A 315 10.58 -15.55 -23.38
N ARG A 316 11.30 -16.66 -23.15
CA ARG A 316 11.11 -17.51 -21.95
C ARG A 316 11.37 -16.79 -20.64
N TYR A 317 12.32 -15.87 -20.61
CA TYR A 317 12.61 -15.09 -19.41
C TYR A 317 11.44 -14.16 -19.06
N ARG A 318 10.93 -13.45 -20.06
CA ARG A 318 9.79 -12.53 -19.91
C ARG A 318 8.49 -13.26 -19.60
N SER A 319 8.28 -14.46 -20.16
CA SER A 319 7.08 -15.27 -19.92
C SER A 319 6.99 -15.86 -18.50
N ARG A 320 8.01 -15.67 -17.65
CA ARG A 320 7.90 -15.94 -16.21
C ARG A 320 6.88 -15.03 -15.53
N ILE A 321 6.65 -13.84 -16.09
CA ILE A 321 5.62 -12.91 -15.66
C ILE A 321 4.38 -13.17 -16.51
N SER A 322 3.22 -13.29 -15.88
CA SER A 322 1.97 -13.55 -16.60
C SER A 322 1.46 -12.29 -17.30
N GLY A 323 0.90 -12.46 -18.50
CA GLY A 323 0.21 -11.39 -19.24
C GLY A 323 -0.86 -10.68 -18.39
N PRO A 324 -1.76 -11.41 -17.69
CA PRO A 324 -2.76 -10.79 -16.82
C PRO A 324 -2.20 -9.86 -15.72
N LEU A 325 -0.97 -10.11 -15.26
CA LEU A 325 -0.29 -9.22 -14.31
C LEU A 325 0.35 -8.01 -15.01
N LEU A 326 1.00 -8.20 -16.16
CA LEU A 326 1.57 -7.09 -16.94
C LEU A 326 0.52 -6.11 -17.45
N ASP A 327 -0.63 -6.63 -17.86
CA ASP A 327 -1.82 -5.87 -18.22
C ASP A 327 -2.35 -5.02 -17.04
N ARG A 328 -1.93 -5.32 -15.81
CA ARG A 328 -2.26 -4.52 -14.61
C ARG A 328 -1.29 -3.38 -14.35
N ILE A 329 -0.12 -3.37 -14.98
CA ILE A 329 0.85 -2.28 -14.82
C ILE A 329 0.59 -1.25 -15.89
N ASP A 330 0.39 0.02 -15.52
CA ASP A 330 -0.07 1.09 -16.41
C ASP A 330 1.00 1.60 -17.36
N LEU A 331 2.21 1.79 -16.83
CA LEU A 331 3.35 2.40 -17.52
C LEU A 331 4.49 1.38 -17.61
N HIS A 332 4.96 1.07 -18.81
CA HIS A 332 6.17 0.28 -19.02
C HIS A 332 7.25 1.17 -19.61
N VAL A 333 8.35 1.32 -18.86
CA VAL A 333 9.38 2.32 -19.15
C VAL A 333 10.72 1.64 -19.34
N GLU A 334 11.31 1.85 -20.51
CA GLU A 334 12.69 1.48 -20.75
C GLU A 334 13.63 2.50 -20.08
N VAL A 335 14.54 1.99 -19.26
CA VAL A 335 15.55 2.78 -18.55
C VAL A 335 16.91 2.47 -19.19
N PRO A 336 17.31 3.22 -20.23
CA PRO A 336 18.57 2.97 -20.92
C PRO A 336 19.75 3.30 -20.02
N ARG A 337 20.86 2.59 -20.23
CA ARG A 337 22.12 2.91 -19.57
C ARG A 337 22.68 4.20 -20.16
N LEU A 338 23.00 5.16 -19.29
CA LEU A 338 23.66 6.40 -19.71
C LEU A 338 25.17 6.19 -19.82
N PRO A 339 25.83 6.75 -20.86
CA PRO A 339 27.29 6.75 -20.94
C PRO A 339 27.88 7.60 -19.81
N PRO A 340 29.10 7.30 -19.31
CA PRO A 340 29.71 8.02 -18.19
C PRO A 340 29.80 9.55 -18.40
N GLN A 341 29.96 10.00 -19.64
CA GLN A 341 29.99 11.43 -19.98
C GLN A 341 28.63 12.11 -19.73
N ALA A 342 27.51 11.46 -20.05
CA ALA A 342 26.17 11.97 -19.81
C ALA A 342 25.81 12.00 -18.31
N LEU A 343 26.40 11.11 -17.50
CA LEU A 343 26.23 11.15 -16.03
C LEU A 343 27.03 12.28 -15.37
N ARG A 344 28.17 12.66 -15.97
CA ARG A 344 29.01 13.78 -15.50
C ARG A 344 28.46 15.14 -15.92
N ASN A 345 28.03 15.27 -17.18
CA ASN A 345 27.59 16.53 -17.78
C ASN A 345 26.07 16.68 -17.84
N GLY A 346 25.32 15.68 -17.35
CA GLY A 346 23.87 15.70 -17.38
C GLY A 346 23.34 16.82 -16.50
N ASN A 347 22.37 17.57 -17.01
CA ASN A 347 21.66 18.57 -16.22
C ASN A 347 21.17 17.94 -14.92
N VAL A 348 21.37 18.66 -13.82
CA VAL A 348 20.70 18.36 -12.55
C VAL A 348 19.22 18.51 -12.84
N GLY A 349 18.47 17.42 -12.76
CA GLY A 349 17.03 17.53 -12.95
C GLY A 349 16.37 18.11 -11.70
N GLU A 350 15.10 18.47 -11.84
CA GLU A 350 14.28 19.04 -10.78
C GLU A 350 14.29 18.21 -9.48
N ASP A 351 14.16 18.89 -8.35
CA ASP A 351 14.03 18.24 -7.05
C ASP A 351 12.65 17.60 -6.85
N SER A 352 12.54 16.75 -5.83
CA SER A 352 11.28 16.07 -5.52
C SER A 352 10.16 17.06 -5.17
N ALA A 353 10.48 18.20 -4.53
CA ALA A 353 9.48 19.18 -4.09
C ALA A 353 8.81 19.91 -5.27
N SER A 354 9.59 20.27 -6.29
CA SER A 354 9.11 20.94 -7.50
C SER A 354 8.18 20.02 -8.28
N VAL A 355 8.60 18.76 -8.48
CA VAL A 355 7.77 17.74 -9.14
C VAL A 355 6.50 17.45 -8.32
N ARG A 356 6.62 17.34 -6.99
CA ARG A 356 5.47 17.12 -6.09
C ARG A 356 4.43 18.22 -6.20
N THR A 357 4.84 19.48 -6.41
CA THR A 357 3.91 20.60 -6.58
C THR A 357 2.98 20.37 -7.78
N ARG A 358 3.53 19.94 -8.92
CA ARG A 358 2.72 19.60 -10.11
C ARG A 358 1.87 18.37 -9.92
N VAL A 359 2.42 17.33 -9.26
CA VAL A 359 1.67 16.12 -8.89
C VAL A 359 0.46 16.45 -8.03
N VAL A 360 0.62 17.32 -7.03
CA VAL A 360 -0.48 17.76 -6.15
C VAL A 360 -1.51 18.56 -6.93
N ALA A 361 -1.09 19.49 -7.79
CA ALA A 361 -2.02 20.26 -8.63
C ALA A 361 -2.87 19.34 -9.53
N ALA A 362 -2.23 18.40 -10.23
CA ALA A 362 -2.94 17.41 -11.03
C ALA A 362 -3.87 16.54 -10.18
N ARG A 363 -3.45 16.14 -8.96
CA ARG A 363 -4.29 15.32 -8.06
C ARG A 363 -5.53 16.07 -7.60
N VAL A 364 -5.44 17.38 -7.33
CA VAL A 364 -6.60 18.21 -6.98
C VAL A 364 -7.63 18.20 -8.11
N LEU A 365 -7.20 18.35 -9.36
CA LEU A 365 -8.09 18.28 -10.53
C LEU A 365 -8.78 16.90 -10.64
N GLN A 366 -8.05 15.82 -10.42
CA GLN A 366 -8.59 14.46 -10.47
C GLN A 366 -9.65 14.21 -9.39
N LEU A 367 -9.35 14.59 -8.15
CA LEU A 367 -10.28 14.44 -7.02
C LEU A 367 -11.53 15.32 -7.19
N ALA A 368 -11.38 16.55 -7.69
CA ALA A 368 -12.52 17.41 -7.98
C ALA A 368 -13.41 16.84 -9.10
N ARG A 369 -12.81 16.14 -10.08
CA ARG A 369 -13.53 15.56 -11.22
C ARG A 369 -14.32 14.31 -10.86
N ALA A 370 -13.70 13.37 -10.14
CA ALA A 370 -14.25 12.02 -9.95
C ALA A 370 -14.16 11.49 -8.51
N GLY A 371 -13.62 12.27 -7.57
CA GLY A 371 -13.39 11.83 -6.19
C GLY A 371 -12.24 10.84 -6.01
N VAL A 372 -11.61 10.40 -7.11
CA VAL A 372 -10.54 9.40 -7.12
C VAL A 372 -9.41 9.82 -8.08
N PRO A 373 -8.18 9.30 -7.90
CA PRO A 373 -7.10 9.46 -8.87
C PRO A 373 -7.45 8.78 -10.20
N ASN A 374 -6.88 9.26 -11.31
CA ASN A 374 -7.20 8.76 -12.65
C ASN A 374 -6.95 7.25 -12.83
N ALA A 375 -5.95 6.67 -12.16
CA ALA A 375 -5.71 5.22 -12.22
C ALA A 375 -6.89 4.39 -11.69
N GLN A 376 -7.65 4.96 -10.74
CA GLN A 376 -8.76 4.32 -10.02
C GLN A 376 -10.14 4.61 -10.63
N LEU A 377 -10.22 5.37 -11.73
CA LEU A 377 -11.50 5.58 -12.41
C LEU A 377 -12.15 4.23 -12.71
N ASP A 378 -13.46 4.09 -12.52
CA ASP A 378 -14.18 2.92 -13.00
C ASP A 378 -14.41 3.02 -14.52
N GLN A 379 -15.11 2.05 -15.11
CA GLN A 379 -15.38 2.05 -16.54
C GLN A 379 -16.26 3.24 -16.97
N ALA A 380 -17.35 3.51 -16.26
CA ALA A 380 -18.27 4.59 -16.59
C ALA A 380 -17.59 5.97 -16.47
N GLN A 381 -16.77 6.16 -15.44
CA GLN A 381 -15.96 7.34 -15.25
C GLN A 381 -14.90 7.49 -16.35
N THR A 382 -14.26 6.39 -16.77
CA THR A 382 -13.29 6.41 -17.89
C THR A 382 -13.97 6.85 -19.19
N ASP A 383 -15.13 6.27 -19.51
CA ASP A 383 -15.89 6.59 -20.74
C ASP A 383 -16.41 8.04 -20.74
N HIS A 384 -16.68 8.59 -19.54
CA HIS A 384 -17.16 9.96 -19.40
C HIS A 384 -16.02 10.99 -19.44
N HIS A 385 -14.93 10.75 -18.71
CA HIS A 385 -13.87 11.74 -18.48
C HIS A 385 -12.67 11.63 -19.43
N CYS A 386 -12.52 10.50 -20.13
CA CYS A 386 -11.42 10.25 -21.06
C CYS A 386 -11.88 10.23 -22.52
N ARG A 387 -12.95 10.98 -22.85
CA ARG A 387 -13.46 11.08 -24.23
C ARG A 387 -12.41 11.66 -25.17
N LEU A 388 -12.22 10.98 -26.28
CA LEU A 388 -11.30 11.38 -27.36
C LEU A 388 -12.07 12.06 -28.49
N ARG A 389 -11.35 12.81 -29.32
CA ARG A 389 -11.84 13.25 -30.63
C ARG A 389 -11.83 12.06 -31.60
N ASN A 390 -12.61 12.11 -32.67
CA ASN A 390 -12.70 11.02 -33.64
C ASN A 390 -11.32 10.59 -34.20
N ASP A 391 -10.44 11.55 -34.53
CA ASP A 391 -9.11 11.24 -35.05
C ASP A 391 -8.22 10.53 -34.00
N ASP A 392 -8.33 10.94 -32.74
CA ASP A 392 -7.60 10.34 -31.62
C ASP A 392 -8.16 8.95 -31.26
N GLN A 393 -9.47 8.75 -31.42
CA GLN A 393 -10.13 7.44 -31.29
C GLN A 393 -9.57 6.45 -32.33
N LEU A 394 -9.51 6.86 -33.60
CA LEU A 394 -8.93 6.05 -34.69
C LEU A 394 -7.44 5.76 -34.46
N LEU A 395 -6.69 6.74 -33.92
CA LEU A 395 -5.29 6.53 -33.54
C LEU A 395 -5.15 5.45 -32.47
N LEU A 396 -5.99 5.49 -31.43
CA LEU A 396 -5.99 4.50 -30.36
C LEU A 396 -6.37 3.10 -30.88
N GLU A 397 -7.42 2.99 -31.70
CA GLU A 397 -7.85 1.74 -32.32
C GLU A 397 -6.73 1.09 -33.15
N ARG A 398 -6.10 1.87 -34.03
CA ARG A 398 -4.93 1.41 -34.81
C ARG A 398 -3.78 0.97 -33.91
N ALA A 399 -3.50 1.70 -32.83
CA ALA A 399 -2.44 1.34 -31.91
C ALA A 399 -2.75 0.01 -31.18
N ILE A 400 -3.99 -0.22 -30.78
CA ILE A 400 -4.44 -1.46 -30.13
C ILE A 400 -4.29 -2.65 -31.09
N GLU A 401 -4.72 -2.50 -32.34
CA GLU A 401 -4.58 -3.54 -33.37
C GLU A 401 -3.11 -3.84 -33.67
N HIS A 402 -2.28 -2.82 -33.88
CA HIS A 402 -0.87 -3.01 -34.20
C HIS A 402 -0.04 -3.57 -33.04
N LEU A 403 -0.38 -3.23 -31.80
CA LEU A 403 0.32 -3.69 -30.60
C LEU A 403 -0.31 -4.94 -29.97
N GLN A 404 -1.43 -5.43 -30.51
CA GLN A 404 -2.19 -6.58 -30.01
C GLN A 404 -2.56 -6.43 -28.53
N LEU A 405 -3.00 -5.23 -28.14
CA LEU A 405 -3.31 -4.90 -26.75
C LEU A 405 -4.71 -5.38 -26.35
N SER A 406 -4.88 -5.72 -25.08
CA SER A 406 -6.20 -6.07 -24.53
C SER A 406 -7.10 -4.83 -24.38
N ALA A 407 -8.42 -5.04 -24.35
CA ALA A 407 -9.38 -3.97 -24.05
C ALA A 407 -9.11 -3.28 -22.69
N ARG A 408 -8.50 -4.00 -21.74
CA ARG A 408 -8.06 -3.43 -20.47
C ARG A 408 -6.91 -2.44 -20.67
N SER A 409 -5.94 -2.79 -21.49
CA SER A 409 -4.81 -1.91 -21.81
C SER A 409 -5.28 -0.62 -22.47
N MET A 410 -6.35 -0.66 -23.29
CA MET A 410 -7.00 0.53 -23.83
C MET A 410 -7.47 1.49 -22.73
N HIS A 411 -8.26 1.01 -21.75
CA HIS A 411 -8.73 1.87 -20.65
C HIS A 411 -7.56 2.43 -19.82
N ARG A 412 -6.49 1.66 -19.62
CA ARG A 412 -5.29 2.15 -18.93
C ARG A 412 -4.57 3.24 -19.71
N ILE A 413 -4.43 3.10 -21.03
CA ILE A 413 -3.88 4.15 -21.91
C ILE A 413 -4.71 5.44 -21.76
N LEU A 414 -6.04 5.34 -21.78
CA LEU A 414 -6.92 6.50 -21.59
C LEU A 414 -6.72 7.18 -20.24
N ARG A 415 -6.61 6.42 -19.15
CA ARG A 415 -6.36 6.96 -17.79
C ARG A 415 -4.98 7.62 -17.68
N VAL A 416 -3.96 7.04 -18.31
CA VAL A 416 -2.63 7.65 -18.39
C VAL A 416 -2.68 8.94 -19.20
N ALA A 417 -3.30 8.95 -20.37
CA ALA A 417 -3.47 10.14 -21.20
C ALA A 417 -4.23 11.26 -20.48
N ARG A 418 -5.26 10.91 -19.67
CA ARG A 418 -5.98 11.86 -18.81
C ARG A 418 -5.07 12.46 -17.73
N THR A 419 -4.19 11.66 -17.13
CA THR A 419 -3.21 12.17 -16.15
C THR A 419 -2.18 13.09 -16.80
N ILE A 420 -1.71 12.77 -18.00
CA ILE A 420 -0.79 13.64 -18.74
C ILE A 420 -1.50 14.97 -19.05
N ALA A 421 -2.77 14.93 -19.50
CA ALA A 421 -3.58 16.13 -19.70
C ALA A 421 -3.75 16.96 -18.42
N ASP A 422 -3.92 16.31 -17.27
CA ASP A 422 -4.04 17.00 -15.98
C ASP A 422 -2.72 17.65 -15.51
N LEU A 423 -1.58 17.04 -15.84
CA LEU A 423 -0.25 17.63 -15.58
C LEU A 423 0.02 18.85 -16.47
N ASP A 424 -0.56 18.88 -17.67
CA ASP A 424 -0.48 19.99 -18.61
C ASP A 424 -1.62 21.02 -18.43
N ASP A 425 -2.43 20.89 -17.38
CA ASP A 425 -3.62 21.72 -17.09
C ASP A 425 -4.63 21.82 -18.26
N SER A 426 -4.74 20.73 -19.03
CA SER A 426 -5.61 20.66 -20.21
C SER A 426 -6.95 20.02 -19.87
N ALA A 427 -8.05 20.73 -20.16
CA ALA A 427 -9.40 20.19 -19.97
C ALA A 427 -9.69 18.95 -20.86
N VAL A 428 -9.05 18.84 -22.03
CA VAL A 428 -9.25 17.75 -23.00
C VAL A 428 -7.99 16.91 -23.18
N ILE A 429 -8.17 15.62 -23.54
CA ILE A 429 -7.05 14.79 -23.97
C ILE A 429 -6.71 15.17 -25.41
N ALA A 430 -5.58 15.83 -25.62
CA ALA A 430 -5.04 16.13 -26.94
C ALA A 430 -4.20 14.96 -27.47
N THR A 431 -3.96 14.96 -28.78
CA THR A 431 -3.21 13.91 -29.48
C THR A 431 -1.86 13.64 -28.85
N HIS A 432 -1.10 14.65 -28.43
CA HIS A 432 0.23 14.43 -27.83
C HIS A 432 0.15 13.70 -26.48
N HIS A 433 -0.86 13.98 -25.64
CA HIS A 433 -1.08 13.24 -24.40
C HIS A 433 -1.35 11.75 -24.67
N LEU A 434 -2.18 11.47 -25.68
CA LEU A 434 -2.51 10.10 -26.08
C LEU A 434 -1.29 9.37 -26.67
N THR A 435 -0.52 10.06 -27.52
CA THR A 435 0.66 9.48 -28.17
C THR A 435 1.75 9.15 -27.15
N GLU A 436 1.95 10.01 -26.15
CA GLU A 436 2.85 9.76 -25.01
C GLU A 436 2.37 8.54 -24.20
N ALA A 437 1.08 8.46 -23.87
CA ALA A 437 0.50 7.32 -23.14
C ALA A 437 0.68 5.98 -23.88
N ILE A 438 0.43 5.95 -25.20
CA ILE A 438 0.66 4.77 -26.06
C ILE A 438 2.16 4.40 -26.06
N GLY A 439 3.04 5.39 -26.02
CA GLY A 439 4.49 5.20 -25.96
C GLY A 439 4.94 4.29 -24.81
N TYR A 440 4.28 4.38 -23.66
CA TYR A 440 4.56 3.55 -22.47
C TYR A 440 4.05 2.10 -22.57
N ARG A 441 3.44 1.70 -23.68
CA ARG A 441 2.90 0.34 -23.91
C ARG A 441 3.63 -0.49 -24.96
N LYS A 442 4.70 0.07 -25.54
CA LYS A 442 5.46 -0.62 -26.61
C LYS A 442 6.11 -1.94 -26.15
N LEU A 443 6.34 -2.11 -24.85
CA LEU A 443 6.91 -3.33 -24.25
C LEU A 443 5.95 -4.53 -24.24
N ASP A 444 4.63 -4.29 -24.22
CA ASP A 444 3.62 -5.38 -24.26
C ASP A 444 3.77 -6.23 -25.52
N ARG A 445 4.14 -5.62 -26.66
CA ARG A 445 4.44 -6.35 -27.90
C ARG A 445 5.60 -7.35 -27.74
N ALA A 446 6.63 -6.98 -26.98
CA ALA A 446 7.83 -7.78 -26.85
C ALA A 446 7.72 -8.86 -25.75
N VAL A 447 6.59 -8.89 -25.02
CA VAL A 447 6.24 -9.92 -24.03
C VAL A 447 5.04 -10.76 -24.50
N GLY A 448 4.05 -10.16 -25.16
CA GLY A 448 2.80 -10.80 -25.60
C GLY A 448 2.95 -11.79 -26.75
N THR A 449 3.92 -11.61 -27.65
CA THR A 449 4.23 -12.61 -28.70
C THR A 449 4.76 -13.94 -28.14
N ALA A 450 5.07 -14.01 -26.83
CA ALA A 450 5.48 -15.22 -26.12
C ALA A 450 4.32 -16.09 -25.61
N SER A 451 3.11 -15.52 -25.49
CA SER A 451 1.96 -16.19 -24.86
C SER A 451 0.96 -16.75 -25.88
N ALA A 452 1.11 -16.41 -27.16
CA ALA A 452 0.22 -16.82 -28.25
C ALA A 452 0.82 -17.94 -29.14
N ALA A 453 1.97 -18.49 -28.74
CA ALA A 453 2.59 -19.69 -29.29
C ALA A 453 2.82 -20.68 -28.13
#